data_AF-A0A7W4DGA7-F1
#
_entry.id   AF-A0A7W4DGA7-F1
#
_cell.length_a   1.000
_cell.length_b   1.000
_cell.length_c   1.000
_cell.angle_alpha   90.00
_cell.angle_beta   90.00
_cell.angle_gamma   90.00
#
_symmetry.space_group_name_H-M   'P 1'
#
loop_
_entity.id
_entity.type
_entity.pdbx_description
1 polymer ?
#
loop_
_entity_poly.entity_id
_entity_poly.type
_entity_poly.pdbx_seq_one_letter_code
_entity_poly.pdbx_strand_id
1 'polypeptide(L)'
;MLPGKRLDVLMKAMNESRQVKKDAYKELKEAGNKLVTARDSLNQAWYLEQGEYEKYLDDKESFKRMRSLCGCNVKFIEGVLDNLLEMIERLQEKLQKSESRHLSSTLRIQIREYEEEYSCYTQEICHHDNAIIAAQAELDKVLHTLRDYRGKRKELKPIFDSAKEKRDDAQVEHKSAVLDYSNSARKFATYRNYLAEKIGIPSRYRRSGVFVEIRSDYSVMFYFGGKGGPKGEGCGYYVMNKKGKVIYRQRPVKLTGQG
;
A
#
# COMPACT_ATOMS: atom_id res chain seq x y z
N MET A 1 -52.06 3.78 17.44
CA MET A 1 -50.89 3.06 18.00
C MET A 1 -50.72 3.41 19.48
N LEU A 2 -50.42 2.44 20.35
CA LEU A 2 -50.30 2.66 21.80
C LEU A 2 -48.97 3.35 22.19
N PRO A 3 -48.91 4.19 23.26
CA PRO A 3 -47.69 4.95 23.61
C PRO A 3 -46.44 4.09 23.85
N GLY A 4 -46.57 2.97 24.57
CA GLY A 4 -45.47 2.02 24.78
C GLY A 4 -45.01 1.36 23.48
N LYS A 5 -45.94 0.98 22.62
CA LYS A 5 -45.63 0.41 21.29
C LYS A 5 -44.85 1.39 20.41
N ARG A 6 -45.18 2.69 20.43
CA ARG A 6 -44.45 3.69 19.63
C ARG A 6 -43.03 3.91 20.13
N LEU A 7 -42.84 3.95 21.45
CA LEU A 7 -41.52 4.11 22.05
C LEU A 7 -40.62 2.89 21.77
N ASP A 8 -41.20 1.69 21.79
CA ASP A 8 -40.52 0.44 21.43
C ASP A 8 -40.02 0.45 20.00
N VAL A 9 -40.88 0.83 19.04
CA VAL A 9 -40.49 0.96 17.62
C VAL A 9 -39.35 1.96 17.44
N LEU A 10 -39.37 3.10 18.15
CA LEU A 10 -38.27 4.08 18.08
C LEU A 10 -36.98 3.55 18.72
N MET A 11 -37.07 2.81 19.82
CA MET A 11 -35.91 2.20 20.48
C MET A 11 -35.27 1.14 19.58
N LYS A 12 -36.11 0.29 18.96
CA LYS A 12 -35.69 -0.71 18.00
C LYS A 12 -34.98 -0.05 16.81
N ALA A 13 -35.60 0.96 16.19
CA ALA A 13 -34.99 1.71 15.09
C ALA A 13 -33.65 2.37 15.48
N MET A 14 -33.56 2.96 16.67
CA MET A 14 -32.30 3.52 17.17
C MET A 14 -31.21 2.45 17.34
N ASN A 15 -31.55 1.28 17.88
CA ASN A 15 -30.62 0.18 18.08
C ASN A 15 -30.18 -0.45 16.75
N GLU A 16 -31.10 -0.58 15.79
CA GLU A 16 -30.80 -1.02 14.42
C GLU A 16 -29.83 -0.05 13.74
N SER A 17 -30.11 1.25 13.73
CA SER A 17 -29.18 2.26 13.19
C SER A 17 -27.83 2.25 13.92
N ARG A 18 -27.81 1.96 15.24
CA ARG A 18 -26.56 1.81 15.99
C ARG A 18 -25.74 0.62 15.51
N GLN A 19 -26.39 -0.49 15.17
CA GLN A 19 -25.72 -1.68 14.67
C GLN A 19 -25.15 -1.42 13.28
N VAL A 20 -25.96 -0.87 12.36
CA VAL A 20 -25.49 -0.44 11.02
C VAL A 20 -24.28 0.49 11.12
N LYS A 21 -24.30 1.46 12.06
CA LYS A 21 -23.16 2.34 12.31
C LYS A 21 -21.89 1.59 12.74
N LYS A 22 -22.01 0.56 13.58
CA LYS A 22 -20.87 -0.25 14.02
C LYS A 22 -20.32 -1.08 12.88
N ASP A 23 -21.19 -1.66 12.07
CA ASP A 23 -20.81 -2.51 10.95
C ASP A 23 -20.10 -1.68 9.87
N ALA A 24 -20.66 -0.54 9.48
CA ALA A 24 -20.03 0.40 8.56
C ALA A 24 -18.67 0.93 9.07
N TYR A 25 -18.52 1.11 10.40
CA TYR A 25 -17.23 1.49 10.98
C TYR A 25 -16.19 0.36 10.86
N LYS A 26 -16.61 -0.90 11.06
CA LYS A 26 -15.73 -2.06 10.91
C LYS A 26 -15.23 -2.16 9.46
N GLU A 27 -16.13 -2.02 8.49
CA GLU A 27 -15.79 -2.01 7.07
C GLU A 27 -14.84 -0.86 6.70
N LEU A 28 -15.11 0.36 7.17
CA LEU A 28 -14.20 1.50 6.99
C LEU A 28 -12.79 1.21 7.52
N LYS A 29 -12.69 0.57 8.69
CA LYS A 29 -11.39 0.19 9.28
C LYS A 29 -10.68 -0.86 8.44
N GLU A 30 -11.39 -1.90 8.01
CA GLU A 30 -10.84 -2.96 7.17
C GLU A 30 -10.39 -2.44 5.80
N ALA A 31 -11.18 -1.58 5.16
CA ALA A 31 -10.82 -0.91 3.91
C ALA A 31 -9.60 0.00 4.10
N GLY A 32 -9.52 0.72 5.22
CA GLY A 32 -8.35 1.51 5.61
C GLY A 32 -7.08 0.67 5.72
N ASN A 33 -7.14 -0.49 6.38
CA ASN A 33 -6.00 -1.41 6.48
C ASN A 33 -5.54 -1.91 5.11
N LYS A 34 -6.48 -2.31 4.23
CA LYS A 34 -6.16 -2.74 2.86
C LYS A 34 -5.49 -1.64 2.05
N LEU A 35 -5.95 -0.38 2.18
CA LEU A 35 -5.32 0.76 1.52
C LEU A 35 -3.88 0.98 2.02
N VAL A 36 -3.61 0.83 3.31
CA VAL A 36 -2.25 0.94 3.86
C VAL A 36 -1.36 -0.13 3.25
N THR A 37 -1.77 -1.40 3.28
CA THR A 37 -0.99 -2.50 2.66
C THR A 37 -0.75 -2.27 1.17
N ALA A 38 -1.77 -1.85 0.41
CA ALA A 38 -1.61 -1.58 -1.01
C ALA A 38 -0.64 -0.41 -1.29
N ARG A 39 -0.68 0.62 -0.44
CA ARG A 39 0.26 1.75 -0.51
C ARG A 39 1.69 1.30 -0.24
N ASP A 40 1.90 0.46 0.79
CA ASP A 40 3.23 -0.02 1.16
C ASP A 40 3.85 -0.86 0.04
N SER A 41 3.08 -1.77 -0.56
CA SER A 41 3.54 -2.55 -1.71
C SER A 41 3.88 -1.66 -2.92
N LEU A 42 3.04 -0.67 -3.23
CA LEU A 42 3.28 0.26 -4.33
C LEU A 42 4.55 1.11 -4.10
N ASN A 43 4.75 1.58 -2.87
CA ASN A 43 5.94 2.31 -2.47
C ASN A 43 7.20 1.44 -2.55
N GLN A 44 7.13 0.20 -2.08
CA GLN A 44 8.25 -0.74 -2.16
C GLN A 44 8.67 -0.99 -3.61
N ALA A 45 7.72 -1.20 -4.51
CA ALA A 45 8.01 -1.34 -5.93
C ALA A 45 8.65 -0.07 -6.52
N TRP A 46 8.23 1.11 -6.08
CA TRP A 46 8.84 2.37 -6.48
C TRP A 46 10.29 2.51 -5.99
N TYR A 47 10.57 2.19 -4.73
CA TYR A 47 11.94 2.25 -4.20
C TYR A 47 12.89 1.28 -4.92
N LEU A 48 12.43 0.06 -5.21
CA LEU A 48 13.20 -0.92 -5.99
C LEU A 48 13.43 -0.43 -7.43
N GLU A 49 12.42 0.18 -8.06
CA GLU A 49 12.57 0.81 -9.38
C GLU A 49 13.63 1.92 -9.36
N GLN A 50 13.64 2.78 -8.34
CA GLN A 50 14.64 3.84 -8.22
C GLN A 50 16.06 3.28 -8.04
N GLY A 51 16.24 2.31 -7.15
CA GLY A 51 17.56 1.70 -6.92
C GLY A 51 18.14 1.04 -8.17
N GLU A 52 17.33 0.30 -8.93
CA GLU A 52 17.79 -0.28 -10.21
C GLU A 52 18.02 0.77 -11.28
N TYR A 53 17.29 1.88 -11.27
CA TYR A 53 17.53 2.97 -12.21
C TYR A 53 18.87 3.67 -11.96
N GLU A 54 19.22 3.90 -10.69
CA GLU A 54 20.54 4.43 -10.30
C GLU A 54 21.65 3.47 -10.75
N LYS A 55 21.51 2.18 -10.43
CA LYS A 55 22.46 1.15 -10.89
C LYS A 55 22.61 1.12 -12.41
N TYR A 56 21.50 1.23 -13.14
CA TYR A 56 21.52 1.32 -14.61
C TYR A 56 22.35 2.50 -15.10
N LEU A 57 22.29 3.66 -14.45
CA LEU A 57 23.07 4.84 -14.86
C LEU A 57 24.57 4.59 -14.67
N ASP A 58 24.96 4.01 -13.54
CA ASP A 58 26.36 3.68 -13.23
C ASP A 58 26.92 2.62 -14.19
N ASP A 59 26.16 1.56 -14.44
CA ASP A 59 26.55 0.48 -15.35
C ASP A 59 26.61 0.97 -16.80
N LYS A 60 25.70 1.88 -17.19
CA LYS A 60 25.72 2.51 -18.51
C LYS A 60 26.97 3.36 -18.72
N GLU A 61 27.35 4.17 -17.73
CA GLU A 61 28.58 4.98 -17.82
C GLU A 61 29.83 4.09 -17.82
N SER A 62 29.85 3.03 -17.00
CA SER A 62 30.92 2.03 -16.98
C SER A 62 31.07 1.34 -18.33
N PHE A 63 29.95 0.92 -18.94
CA PHE A 63 29.92 0.34 -20.27
C PHE A 63 30.47 1.30 -21.34
N LYS A 64 30.06 2.57 -21.33
CA LYS A 64 30.59 3.58 -22.27
C LYS A 64 32.11 3.70 -22.18
N ARG A 65 32.65 3.77 -20.96
CA ARG A 65 34.10 3.85 -20.73
C ARG A 65 34.82 2.61 -21.24
N MET A 66 34.32 1.42 -20.90
CA MET A 66 34.90 0.16 -21.36
C MET A 66 34.88 0.04 -22.87
N ARG A 67 33.73 0.30 -23.51
CA ARG A 67 33.58 0.29 -24.96
C ARG A 67 34.54 1.26 -25.64
N SER A 68 34.72 2.46 -25.07
CA SER A 68 35.68 3.43 -25.59
C SER A 68 37.11 2.92 -25.49
N LEU A 69 37.52 2.40 -24.33
CA LEU A 69 38.89 1.91 -24.09
C LEU A 69 39.22 0.72 -25.00
N CYS A 70 38.39 -0.32 -24.95
CA CYS A 70 38.55 -1.51 -25.78
C CYS A 70 38.50 -1.17 -27.27
N GLY A 71 37.58 -0.29 -27.68
CA GLY A 71 37.48 0.15 -29.08
C GLY A 71 38.71 0.94 -29.56
N CYS A 72 39.34 1.74 -28.69
CA CYS A 72 40.61 2.40 -29.01
C CYS A 72 41.76 1.39 -29.15
N ASN A 73 41.84 0.41 -28.25
CA ASN A 73 42.87 -0.61 -28.31
C ASN A 73 42.73 -1.50 -29.55
N VAL A 74 41.52 -1.94 -29.89
CA VAL A 74 41.27 -2.73 -31.11
C VAL A 74 41.76 -1.98 -32.34
N LYS A 75 41.39 -0.70 -32.51
CA LYS A 75 41.86 0.12 -33.64
C LYS A 75 43.37 0.29 -33.68
N PHE A 76 44.02 0.42 -32.52
CA PHE A 76 45.46 0.48 -32.45
C PHE A 76 46.10 -0.83 -32.92
N ILE A 77 45.61 -1.96 -32.41
CA ILE A 77 46.10 -3.30 -32.74
C ILE A 77 45.85 -3.61 -34.22
N GLU A 78 44.69 -3.24 -34.79
CA GLU A 78 44.40 -3.37 -36.23
C GLU A 78 45.49 -2.69 -37.08
N GLY A 79 45.91 -1.47 -36.70
CA GLY A 79 47.01 -0.78 -37.38
C GLY A 79 48.37 -1.47 -37.21
N VAL A 80 48.62 -2.15 -36.09
CA VAL A 80 49.83 -2.99 -35.91
C VAL A 80 49.76 -4.23 -36.81
N LEU A 81 48.60 -4.89 -36.87
CA LEU A 81 48.38 -6.07 -37.72
C LEU A 81 48.58 -5.75 -39.21
N ASP A 82 48.09 -4.61 -39.69
CA ASP A 82 48.29 -4.16 -41.08
C ASP A 82 49.78 -4.02 -41.42
N ASN A 83 50.56 -3.43 -40.51
CA ASN A 83 52.01 -3.29 -40.67
C ASN A 83 52.73 -4.65 -40.65
N LEU A 84 52.33 -5.57 -39.77
CA LEU A 84 52.89 -6.92 -39.67
C LEU A 84 52.62 -7.72 -40.95
N LEU A 85 51.40 -7.64 -41.50
CA LEU A 85 51.05 -8.28 -42.76
C LEU A 85 51.93 -7.76 -43.90
N GLU A 86 52.09 -6.44 -44.02
CA GLU A 86 52.97 -5.86 -45.03
C GLU A 86 54.44 -6.32 -44.88
N MET A 87 54.93 -6.43 -43.64
CA MET A 87 56.28 -6.95 -43.37
C MET A 87 56.42 -8.43 -43.77
N ILE A 88 55.45 -9.27 -43.42
CA ILE A 88 55.41 -10.69 -43.78
C ILE A 88 55.44 -10.84 -45.30
N GLU A 89 54.58 -10.12 -46.03
CA GLU A 89 54.52 -10.16 -47.50
C GLU A 89 55.87 -9.78 -48.13
N ARG A 90 56.50 -8.68 -47.67
CA ARG A 90 57.82 -8.27 -48.14
C ARG A 90 58.90 -9.33 -47.89
N LEU A 91 58.86 -10.01 -46.75
CA LEU A 91 59.81 -11.09 -46.43
C LEU A 91 59.55 -12.33 -47.28
N GLN A 92 58.29 -12.67 -47.53
CA GLN A 92 57.89 -13.77 -48.40
C GLN A 92 58.37 -13.54 -49.84
N GLU A 93 58.21 -12.33 -50.39
CA GLU A 93 58.75 -11.99 -51.71
C GLU A 93 60.28 -12.11 -51.78
N LYS A 94 60.99 -11.65 -50.75
CA LYS A 94 62.46 -11.78 -50.67
C LYS A 94 62.88 -13.24 -50.58
N LEU A 95 62.14 -14.06 -49.84
CA LEU A 95 62.37 -15.49 -49.71
C LEU A 95 62.21 -16.21 -51.06
N GLN A 96 61.18 -15.85 -51.84
CA GLN A 96 60.96 -16.42 -53.18
C GLN A 96 62.09 -16.11 -54.16
N LYS A 97 62.72 -14.93 -54.03
CA LYS A 97 63.81 -14.47 -54.90
C LYS A 97 65.21 -14.92 -54.44
N SER A 98 65.33 -15.56 -53.26
CA SER A 98 66.63 -15.90 -52.66
C SER A 98 67.19 -17.23 -53.18
N GLU A 99 68.39 -17.20 -53.73
CA GLU A 99 69.16 -18.38 -54.13
C GLU A 99 70.02 -18.96 -52.99
N SER A 100 70.23 -18.20 -51.90
CA SER A 100 71.07 -18.61 -50.76
C SER A 100 70.28 -19.42 -49.73
N ARG A 101 70.72 -20.65 -49.48
CA ARG A 101 70.09 -21.55 -48.49
C ARG A 101 70.11 -20.98 -47.07
N HIS A 102 71.19 -20.31 -46.69
CA HIS A 102 71.32 -19.68 -45.38
C HIS A 102 70.34 -18.51 -45.24
N LEU A 103 70.30 -17.61 -46.24
CA LEU A 103 69.39 -16.46 -46.22
C LEU A 103 67.92 -16.90 -46.18
N SER A 104 67.57 -17.91 -46.99
CA SER A 104 66.22 -18.47 -47.00
C SER A 104 65.82 -19.09 -45.65
N SER A 105 66.76 -19.68 -44.91
CA SER A 105 66.49 -20.18 -43.55
C SER A 105 66.20 -19.04 -42.57
N THR A 106 67.00 -17.97 -42.60
CA THR A 106 66.81 -16.79 -41.74
C THR A 106 65.48 -16.10 -42.02
N LEU A 107 65.12 -15.90 -43.30
CA LEU A 107 63.85 -15.28 -43.69
C LEU A 107 62.64 -16.09 -43.22
N ARG A 108 62.70 -17.44 -43.29
CA ARG A 108 61.63 -18.30 -42.79
C ARG A 108 61.43 -18.19 -41.27
N ILE A 109 62.51 -18.00 -40.51
CA ILE A 109 62.43 -17.81 -39.05
C ILE A 109 61.74 -16.47 -38.76
N GLN A 110 62.17 -15.38 -39.41
CA GLN A 110 61.55 -14.06 -39.23
C GLN A 110 60.07 -14.02 -39.62
N ILE A 111 59.70 -14.67 -40.73
CA ILE A 111 58.29 -14.78 -41.14
C ILE A 111 57.48 -15.47 -40.03
N ARG A 112 57.99 -16.58 -39.48
CA ARG A 112 57.32 -17.31 -38.41
C ARG A 112 57.16 -16.46 -37.15
N GLU A 113 58.19 -15.71 -36.76
CA GLU A 113 58.12 -14.80 -35.61
C GLU A 113 57.02 -13.75 -35.77
N TYR A 114 56.91 -13.14 -36.96
CA TYR A 114 55.82 -12.18 -37.23
C TYR A 114 54.44 -12.85 -37.34
N GLU A 115 54.35 -14.07 -37.86
CA GLU A 115 53.10 -14.84 -37.88
C GLU A 115 52.63 -15.18 -36.45
N GLU A 116 53.56 -15.50 -35.54
CA GLU A 116 53.28 -15.72 -34.12
C GLU A 116 52.82 -14.42 -33.43
N GLU A 117 53.49 -13.29 -33.70
CA GLU A 117 53.10 -11.98 -33.17
C GLU A 117 51.72 -11.55 -33.69
N TYR A 118 51.45 -11.74 -34.98
CA TYR A 118 50.13 -11.51 -35.60
C TYR A 118 49.05 -12.37 -34.92
N SER A 119 49.35 -13.64 -34.64
CA SER A 119 48.41 -14.52 -33.92
C SER A 119 48.18 -14.06 -32.47
N CYS A 120 49.16 -13.43 -31.82
CA CYS A 120 48.99 -12.92 -30.46
C CYS A 120 48.06 -11.70 -30.45
N TYR A 121 48.30 -10.72 -31.31
CA TYR A 121 47.48 -9.52 -31.42
C TYR A 121 46.03 -9.81 -31.84
N THR A 122 45.80 -10.79 -32.72
CA THR A 122 44.43 -11.21 -33.07
C THR A 122 43.67 -11.79 -31.86
N GLN A 123 44.36 -12.54 -30.97
CA GLN A 123 43.77 -12.99 -29.71
C GLN A 123 43.46 -11.84 -28.75
N GLU A 124 44.29 -10.79 -28.72
CA GLU A 124 44.03 -9.59 -27.92
C GLU A 124 42.81 -8.80 -28.41
N ILE A 125 42.62 -8.67 -29.73
CA ILE A 125 41.39 -8.09 -30.30
C ILE A 125 40.18 -8.89 -29.83
N CYS A 126 40.22 -10.23 -29.97
CA CYS A 126 39.13 -11.09 -29.48
C CYS A 126 38.87 -10.91 -27.99
N HIS A 127 39.92 -10.74 -27.18
CA HIS A 127 39.78 -10.48 -25.74
C HIS A 127 39.04 -9.16 -25.47
N HIS A 128 39.38 -8.09 -26.17
CA HIS A 128 38.71 -6.79 -26.05
C HIS A 128 37.25 -6.83 -26.51
N ASP A 129 36.96 -7.47 -27.64
CA ASP A 129 35.59 -7.62 -28.13
C ASP A 129 34.73 -8.43 -27.15
N ASN A 130 35.28 -9.53 -26.62
CA ASN A 130 34.60 -10.33 -25.61
C ASN A 130 34.32 -9.53 -24.33
N ALA A 131 35.23 -8.64 -23.91
CA ALA A 131 34.99 -7.76 -22.78
C ALA A 131 33.83 -6.79 -23.02
N ILE A 132 33.74 -6.20 -24.23
CA ILE A 132 32.61 -5.34 -24.63
C ILE A 132 31.29 -6.11 -24.61
N ILE A 133 31.27 -7.32 -25.18
CA ILE A 133 30.07 -8.18 -25.22
C ILE A 133 29.62 -8.54 -23.80
N ALA A 134 30.56 -8.92 -22.92
CA ALA A 134 30.26 -9.25 -21.53
C ALA A 134 29.66 -8.06 -20.77
N ALA A 135 30.23 -6.86 -20.92
CA ALA A 135 29.71 -5.67 -20.27
C ALA A 135 28.33 -5.24 -20.81
N GLN A 136 28.09 -5.42 -22.12
CA GLN A 136 26.76 -5.21 -22.69
C GLN A 136 25.74 -6.17 -22.07
N ALA A 137 26.10 -7.46 -21.92
CA ALA A 137 25.22 -8.45 -21.31
C ALA A 137 24.88 -8.13 -19.86
N GLU A 138 25.81 -7.60 -19.06
CA GLU A 138 25.52 -7.13 -17.69
C GLU A 138 24.57 -5.93 -17.68
N LEU A 139 24.79 -4.96 -18.58
CA LEU A 139 23.89 -3.80 -18.72
C LEU A 139 22.46 -4.24 -19.10
N ASP A 140 22.34 -5.23 -19.98
CA ASP A 140 21.04 -5.78 -20.40
C ASP A 140 20.30 -6.46 -19.24
N LYS A 141 21.01 -7.18 -18.35
CA LYS A 141 20.39 -7.78 -17.14
C LYS A 141 19.77 -6.72 -16.23
N VAL A 142 20.45 -5.60 -16.03
CA VAL A 142 19.98 -4.49 -15.19
C VAL A 142 18.77 -3.82 -15.84
N LEU A 143 18.82 -3.59 -17.16
CA LEU A 143 17.69 -3.11 -17.94
C LEU A 143 16.46 -4.01 -17.83
N HIS A 144 16.65 -5.33 -17.88
CA HIS A 144 15.58 -6.30 -17.69
C HIS A 144 14.96 -6.19 -16.29
N THR A 145 15.78 -6.13 -15.25
CA THR A 145 15.30 -6.02 -13.87
C THR A 145 14.54 -4.71 -13.62
N LEU A 146 15.04 -3.60 -14.17
CA LEU A 146 14.33 -2.31 -14.14
C LEU A 146 12.95 -2.39 -14.82
N ARG A 147 12.87 -3.10 -15.96
CA ARG A 147 11.60 -3.31 -16.67
C ARG A 147 10.61 -4.12 -15.83
N ASP A 148 11.08 -5.13 -15.12
CA ASP A 148 10.25 -5.95 -14.24
C ASP A 148 9.66 -5.14 -13.08
N TYR A 149 10.46 -4.28 -12.44
CA TYR A 149 9.95 -3.41 -11.37
C TYR A 149 8.94 -2.37 -11.89
N ARG A 150 9.17 -1.81 -13.08
CA ARG A 150 8.17 -0.96 -13.76
C ARG A 150 6.88 -1.71 -14.05
N GLY A 151 6.98 -2.98 -14.47
CA GLY A 151 5.83 -3.88 -14.64
C GLY A 151 5.05 -4.05 -13.34
N LYS A 152 5.73 -4.48 -12.27
CA LYS A 152 5.14 -4.65 -10.93
C LYS A 152 4.45 -3.37 -10.44
N ARG A 153 5.07 -2.20 -10.63
CA ARG A 153 4.47 -0.92 -10.25
C ARG A 153 3.20 -0.62 -11.04
N LYS A 154 3.18 -0.89 -12.35
CA LYS A 154 1.98 -0.76 -13.19
C LYS A 154 0.85 -1.69 -12.74
N GLU A 155 1.17 -2.91 -12.32
CA GLU A 155 0.20 -3.88 -11.80
C GLU A 155 -0.35 -3.50 -10.41
N LEU A 156 0.51 -2.95 -9.53
CA LEU A 156 0.12 -2.54 -8.18
C LEU A 156 -0.71 -1.24 -8.15
N LYS A 157 -0.52 -0.36 -9.14
CA LYS A 157 -1.24 0.90 -9.24
C LYS A 157 -2.79 0.75 -9.22
N PRO A 158 -3.42 -0.09 -10.06
CA PRO A 158 -4.86 -0.30 -10.01
C PRO A 158 -5.32 -0.95 -8.70
N ILE A 159 -4.51 -1.78 -8.05
CA ILE A 159 -4.82 -2.36 -6.74
C ILE A 159 -4.90 -1.26 -5.67
N PHE A 160 -3.94 -0.33 -5.67
CA PHE A 160 -3.96 0.83 -4.80
C PHE A 160 -5.18 1.73 -5.08
N ASP A 161 -5.46 2.03 -6.34
CA ASP A 161 -6.58 2.89 -6.72
C ASP A 161 -7.93 2.25 -6.32
N SER A 162 -8.10 0.94 -6.53
CA SER A 162 -9.28 0.20 -6.08
C SER A 162 -9.41 0.16 -4.55
N ALA A 163 -8.30 -0.02 -3.82
CA ALA A 163 -8.32 0.01 -2.36
C ALA A 163 -8.69 1.40 -1.82
N LYS A 164 -8.28 2.46 -2.52
CA LYS A 164 -8.63 3.84 -2.18
C LYS A 164 -10.12 4.09 -2.38
N GLU A 165 -10.67 3.72 -3.54
CA GLU A 165 -12.09 3.83 -3.84
C GLU A 165 -12.95 3.10 -2.80
N LYS A 166 -12.62 1.84 -2.49
CA LYS A 166 -13.33 1.08 -1.44
C LYS A 166 -13.32 1.75 -0.08
N ARG A 167 -12.22 2.43 0.28
CA ARG A 167 -12.15 3.18 1.54
C ARG A 167 -13.05 4.41 1.49
N ASP A 168 -13.06 5.12 0.37
CA ASP A 168 -13.86 6.32 0.19
C ASP A 168 -15.36 5.96 0.25
N ASP A 169 -15.77 4.87 -0.41
CA ASP A 169 -17.14 4.33 -0.34
C ASP A 169 -17.53 3.94 1.09
N ALA A 170 -16.70 3.15 1.78
CA ALA A 170 -16.94 2.76 3.16
C ALA A 170 -16.99 3.98 4.10
N GLN A 171 -16.27 5.06 3.78
CA GLN A 171 -16.33 6.30 4.55
C GLN A 171 -17.66 7.03 4.34
N VAL A 172 -18.19 7.04 3.12
CA VAL A 172 -19.52 7.60 2.81
C VAL A 172 -20.61 6.82 3.55
N GLU A 173 -20.57 5.49 3.47
CA GLU A 173 -21.52 4.61 4.18
C GLU A 173 -21.46 4.82 5.70
N HIS A 174 -20.25 4.89 6.27
CA HIS A 174 -20.09 5.16 7.69
C HIS A 174 -20.68 6.52 8.08
N LYS A 175 -20.43 7.59 7.30
CA LYS A 175 -21.00 8.92 7.54
C LYS A 175 -22.53 8.89 7.47
N SER A 176 -23.10 8.19 6.50
CA SER A 176 -24.55 8.01 6.37
C SER A 176 -25.13 7.30 7.60
N ALA A 177 -24.52 6.18 8.01
CA ALA A 177 -24.96 5.42 9.18
C ALA A 177 -24.84 6.21 10.50
N VAL A 178 -23.84 7.09 10.62
CA VAL A 178 -23.71 8.02 11.76
C VAL A 178 -24.89 9.01 11.78
N LEU A 179 -25.26 9.56 10.62
CA LEU A 179 -26.39 10.49 10.50
C LEU A 179 -27.71 9.81 10.85
N ASP A 180 -27.95 8.60 10.33
CA ASP A 180 -29.15 7.82 10.62
C ASP A 180 -29.27 7.46 12.09
N TYR A 181 -28.18 7.03 12.72
CA TYR A 181 -28.15 6.79 14.16
C TYR A 181 -28.48 8.07 14.94
N SER A 182 -27.90 9.20 14.57
CA SER A 182 -28.18 10.50 15.22
C SER A 182 -29.65 10.90 15.09
N ASN A 183 -30.23 10.72 13.89
CA ASN A 183 -31.63 10.99 13.63
C ASN A 183 -32.57 10.08 14.44
N SER A 184 -32.32 8.78 14.46
CA SER A 184 -33.10 7.81 15.24
C SER A 184 -32.99 8.08 16.75
N ALA A 185 -31.78 8.37 17.24
CA ALA A 185 -31.55 8.71 18.64
C ALA A 185 -32.28 9.99 19.05
N ARG A 186 -32.27 11.03 18.20
CA ARG A 186 -33.02 12.27 18.42
C ARG A 186 -34.53 12.02 18.48
N LYS A 187 -35.09 11.27 17.53
CA LYS A 187 -36.53 10.92 17.52
C LYS A 187 -36.92 10.16 18.79
N PHE A 188 -36.13 9.17 19.20
CA PHE A 188 -36.33 8.42 20.43
C PHE A 188 -36.28 9.33 21.66
N ALA A 189 -35.25 10.17 21.77
CA ALA A 189 -35.07 11.09 22.90
C ALA A 189 -36.22 12.11 23.01
N THR A 190 -36.65 12.70 21.89
CA THR A 190 -37.79 13.63 21.88
C THR A 190 -39.07 12.96 22.36
N TYR A 191 -39.39 11.76 21.85
CA TYR A 191 -40.60 11.05 22.27
C TYR A 191 -40.53 10.59 23.73
N ARG A 192 -39.37 10.11 24.18
CA ARG A 192 -39.09 9.78 25.59
C ARG A 192 -39.33 10.99 26.50
N ASN A 193 -38.75 12.14 26.16
CA ASN A 193 -38.83 13.36 26.98
C ASN A 193 -40.27 13.88 27.03
N TYR A 194 -41.00 13.85 25.91
CA TYR A 194 -42.43 14.17 25.85
C TYR A 194 -43.26 13.25 26.76
N LEU A 195 -43.01 11.94 26.72
CA LEU A 195 -43.71 11.00 27.59
C LEU A 195 -43.37 11.24 29.07
N ALA A 196 -42.10 11.46 29.40
CA ALA A 196 -41.65 11.75 30.76
C ALA A 196 -42.35 12.98 31.35
N GLU A 197 -42.53 14.04 30.55
CA GLU A 197 -43.32 15.21 30.91
C GLU A 197 -44.79 14.86 31.15
N LYS A 198 -45.42 14.19 30.18
CA LYS A 198 -46.84 13.83 30.22
C LYS A 198 -47.22 12.98 31.43
N ILE A 199 -46.33 12.08 31.86
CA ILE A 199 -46.58 11.21 33.02
C ILE A 199 -46.21 11.87 34.36
N GLY A 200 -45.72 13.11 34.34
CA GLY A 200 -45.44 13.92 35.53
C GLY A 200 -44.06 13.69 36.16
N ILE A 201 -43.03 13.34 35.39
CA ILE A 201 -41.65 13.30 35.91
C ILE A 201 -41.18 14.74 36.17
N PRO A 202 -40.70 15.07 37.39
CA PRO A 202 -40.25 16.42 37.73
C PRO A 202 -39.19 16.95 36.76
N SER A 203 -39.29 18.24 36.41
CA SER A 203 -38.41 18.91 35.42
C SER A 203 -36.92 18.77 35.74
N ARG A 204 -36.55 18.84 37.03
CA ARG A 204 -35.16 18.63 37.50
C ARG A 204 -34.57 17.31 37.02
N TYR A 205 -35.39 16.25 36.99
CA TYR A 205 -34.96 14.92 36.58
C TYR A 205 -35.03 14.71 35.06
N ARG A 206 -35.93 15.42 34.37
CA ARG A 206 -35.96 15.44 32.91
C ARG A 206 -34.68 16.06 32.32
N ARG A 207 -34.13 17.09 32.97
CA ARG A 207 -32.86 17.73 32.59
C ARG A 207 -31.64 16.85 32.84
N SER A 208 -31.60 16.14 33.98
CA SER A 208 -30.51 15.20 34.29
C SER A 208 -30.57 13.89 33.50
N GLY A 209 -31.61 13.70 32.68
CA GLY A 209 -31.82 12.51 31.86
C GLY A 209 -32.75 11.48 32.49
N VAL A 210 -33.47 10.76 31.62
CA VAL A 210 -34.39 9.69 31.98
C VAL A 210 -33.98 8.42 31.24
N PHE A 211 -33.87 7.31 31.96
CA PHE A 211 -33.67 6.00 31.35
C PHE A 211 -35.01 5.32 31.16
N VAL A 212 -35.18 4.63 30.03
CA VAL A 212 -36.40 3.90 29.73
C VAL A 212 -36.09 2.44 29.53
N GLU A 213 -36.92 1.60 30.14
CA GLU A 213 -36.96 0.17 29.91
C GLU A 213 -38.35 -0.21 29.41
N ILE A 214 -38.39 -1.00 28.34
CA ILE A 214 -39.64 -1.46 27.72
C ILE A 214 -39.72 -2.96 27.98
N ARG A 215 -40.78 -3.38 28.66
CA ARG A 215 -41.03 -4.79 28.98
C ARG A 215 -41.79 -5.47 27.86
N SER A 216 -41.78 -6.80 27.86
CA SER A 216 -42.47 -7.66 26.87
C SER A 216 -43.99 -7.44 26.81
N ASP A 217 -44.60 -7.00 27.92
CA ASP A 217 -46.02 -6.62 28.00
C ASP A 217 -46.32 -5.20 27.48
N TYR A 218 -45.32 -4.53 26.90
CA TYR A 218 -45.32 -3.12 26.48
C TYR A 218 -45.55 -2.13 27.62
N SER A 219 -45.35 -2.54 28.87
CA SER A 219 -45.19 -1.58 29.96
C SER A 219 -43.84 -0.89 29.84
N VAL A 220 -43.84 0.41 30.13
CA VAL A 220 -42.69 1.28 30.01
C VAL A 220 -42.31 1.75 31.41
N MET A 221 -41.09 1.43 31.83
CA MET A 221 -40.52 1.93 33.06
C MET A 221 -39.62 3.13 32.76
N PHE A 222 -39.82 4.20 33.50
CA PHE A 222 -39.00 5.40 33.43
C PHE A 222 -38.21 5.53 34.73
N TYR A 223 -36.88 5.44 34.67
CA TYR A 223 -36.00 5.60 35.82
C TYR A 223 -35.33 6.97 35.79
N PHE A 224 -35.22 7.61 36.96
CA PHE A 224 -34.64 8.93 37.08
C PHE A 224 -34.12 9.25 38.49
N GLY A 225 -33.16 10.17 38.59
CA GLY A 225 -32.71 10.73 39.88
C GLY A 225 -31.88 9.80 40.75
N GLY A 226 -31.34 8.70 40.21
CA GLY A 226 -30.42 7.81 40.92
C GLY A 226 -28.99 8.34 41.00
N LYS A 227 -28.22 7.85 41.97
CA LYS A 227 -26.78 8.12 42.12
C LYS A 227 -26.00 7.50 40.96
N GLY A 228 -25.13 8.28 40.30
CA GLY A 228 -24.34 7.83 39.16
C GLY A 228 -25.11 7.70 37.83
N GLY A 229 -26.43 7.91 37.83
CA GLY A 229 -27.25 7.91 36.62
C GLY A 229 -28.74 7.68 36.86
N PRO A 230 -29.59 7.84 35.83
CA PRO A 230 -31.03 7.72 35.96
C PRO A 230 -31.53 6.37 36.50
N LYS A 231 -30.86 5.25 36.18
CA LYS A 231 -31.15 3.90 36.72
C LYS A 231 -30.20 3.51 37.88
N GLY A 232 -29.53 4.49 38.49
CA GLY A 232 -28.61 4.28 39.59
C GLY A 232 -29.30 4.04 40.94
N GLU A 233 -28.51 3.85 41.99
CA GLU A 233 -29.00 3.61 43.35
C GLU A 233 -29.91 4.74 43.85
N GLY A 234 -30.98 4.39 44.56
CA GLY A 234 -31.97 5.36 45.06
C GLY A 234 -32.82 6.02 43.98
N CYS A 235 -32.77 5.57 42.72
CA CYS A 235 -33.58 6.15 41.66
C CYS A 235 -35.08 6.05 41.93
N GLY A 236 -35.81 7.06 41.45
CA GLY A 236 -37.25 6.98 41.31
C GLY A 236 -37.58 6.28 40.01
N TYR A 237 -38.72 5.60 39.98
CA TYR A 237 -39.21 5.04 38.74
C TYR A 237 -40.73 5.07 38.65
N TYR A 238 -41.23 5.33 37.45
CA TYR A 238 -42.65 5.30 37.11
C TYR A 238 -42.91 4.17 36.13
N VAL A 239 -44.04 3.47 36.30
CA VAL A 239 -44.48 2.43 35.36
C VAL A 239 -45.72 2.90 34.63
N MET A 240 -45.63 2.95 33.31
CA MET A 240 -46.73 3.26 32.40
C MET A 240 -47.17 1.98 31.69
N ASN A 241 -48.46 1.65 31.74
CA ASN A 241 -48.98 0.48 31.03
C ASN A 241 -49.06 0.72 29.51
N LYS A 242 -49.37 -0.33 28.75
CA LYS A 242 -49.53 -0.25 27.29
C LYS A 242 -50.57 0.78 26.84
N LYS A 243 -51.58 1.11 27.65
CA LYS A 243 -52.60 2.13 27.34
C LYS A 243 -52.13 3.56 27.58
N GLY A 244 -50.90 3.77 28.07
CA GLY A 244 -50.36 5.10 28.39
C GLY A 244 -50.78 5.64 29.75
N LYS A 245 -51.37 4.80 30.61
CA LYS A 245 -51.75 5.19 31.98
C LYS A 245 -50.63 4.79 32.94
N VAL A 246 -50.24 5.72 33.81
CA VAL A 246 -49.31 5.43 34.91
C VAL A 246 -50.03 4.53 35.92
N ILE A 247 -49.43 3.37 36.21
CA ILE A 247 -49.97 2.39 37.16
C ILE A 247 -49.14 2.31 38.45
N TYR A 248 -47.92 2.85 38.44
CA TYR A 248 -47.05 2.88 39.60
C TYR A 248 -46.12 4.10 39.58
N ARG A 249 -45.87 4.69 40.77
CA ARG A 249 -44.94 5.80 40.96
C ARG A 249 -44.12 5.60 42.22
N GLN A 250 -42.81 5.64 42.09
CA GLN A 250 -41.87 5.76 43.21
C GLN A 250 -40.98 6.98 42.98
N ARG A 251 -40.86 7.82 44.01
CA ARG A 251 -39.95 8.97 43.99
C ARG A 251 -38.52 8.52 44.33
N PRO A 252 -37.48 9.24 43.83
CA PRO A 252 -36.12 8.98 44.25
C PRO A 252 -35.98 9.16 45.75
N VAL A 253 -35.24 8.25 46.39
CA VAL A 253 -34.96 8.29 47.82
C VAL A 253 -33.60 8.95 48.01
N LYS A 254 -33.50 9.91 48.93
CA LYS A 254 -32.19 10.39 49.36
C LYS A 254 -31.52 9.24 50.08
N LEU A 255 -30.48 8.67 49.49
CA LEU A 255 -29.57 7.79 50.21
C LEU A 255 -28.91 8.65 51.28
N THR A 256 -29.40 8.57 52.51
CA THR A 256 -28.69 9.09 53.68
C THR A 256 -27.46 8.21 53.86
N GLY A 257 -26.37 8.58 53.19
CA GLY A 257 -25.06 8.08 53.57
C GLY A 257 -24.72 8.68 54.92
N GLN A 258 -24.45 7.78 55.87
CA GLN A 258 -23.58 8.04 57.01
C GLN A 258 -22.35 8.81 56.53
N GLY A 259 -21.95 9.81 57.32
CA GLY A 259 -20.75 10.61 57.10
C GLY A 259 -19.47 9.79 57.13
#